data_AF-A0A523JNF7-F1
#
_entry.id   AF-A0A523JNF7-F1
#
_cell.length_a   1.000
_cell.length_b   1.000
_cell.length_c   1.000
_cell.angle_alpha   90.00
_cell.angle_beta   90.00
_cell.angle_gamma   90.00
#
_symmetry.space_group_name_H-M   'P 1'
#
loop_
_entity.id
_entity.type
_entity.pdbx_description
1 polymer ?
#
loop_
_entity_poly.entity_id
_entity_poly.type
_entity_poly.pdbx_seq_one_letter_code
_entity_poly.pdbx_strand_id
1 'polypeptide(L)'
;MNIQQRRLEKGWSQEELARHSGLSTRTIQRIEGGQKAGLESLKCLAAVFETSISALMQEQTMTDKEQADQPKQPMINKIEREAIEFAQSLLTGPKKGQADPLSKIEREAIAYARNLLRKFKT
;
A
#
# COMPACT_ATOMS: atom_id res chain seq x y z
N MET A 1 7.52 -12.79 -10.82
CA MET A 1 8.14 -13.27 -9.56
C MET A 1 9.28 -12.34 -9.21
N ASN A 2 9.12 -11.44 -8.23
CA ASN A 2 10.11 -10.39 -7.93
C ASN A 2 11.48 -10.97 -7.49
N ILE A 3 12.55 -10.20 -7.67
CA ILE A 3 13.93 -10.45 -7.21
C ILE A 3 13.98 -10.93 -5.76
N GLN A 4 13.22 -10.29 -4.86
CA GLN A 4 13.15 -10.70 -3.46
C GLN A 4 12.63 -12.14 -3.30
N GLN A 5 11.60 -12.52 -4.07
CA GLN A 5 11.04 -13.87 -4.03
C GLN A 5 12.07 -14.89 -4.52
N ARG A 6 12.77 -14.60 -5.62
CA ARG A 6 13.83 -15.48 -6.17
C ARG A 6 14.97 -15.69 -5.18
N ARG A 7 15.35 -14.62 -4.48
CA ARG A 7 16.36 -14.68 -3.42
C ARG A 7 15.92 -15.61 -2.28
N LEU A 8 14.69 -15.44 -1.80
CA LEU A 8 14.15 -16.23 -0.69
C LEU A 8 13.96 -17.71 -1.07
N GLU A 9 13.53 -18.01 -2.30
CA GLU A 9 13.41 -19.39 -2.78
C GLU A 9 14.75 -20.12 -2.84
N LYS A 10 15.84 -19.41 -3.13
CA LYS A 10 17.20 -19.96 -3.06
C LYS A 10 17.82 -19.93 -1.65
N GLY A 11 17.08 -19.44 -0.65
CA GLY A 11 17.52 -19.38 0.75
C GLY A 11 18.63 -18.35 1.02
N TRP A 12 18.73 -17.30 0.20
CA TRP A 12 19.81 -16.32 0.30
C TRP A 12 19.43 -15.08 1.12
N SER A 13 20.38 -14.57 1.90
CA SER A 13 20.40 -13.21 2.44
C SER A 13 20.70 -12.18 1.34
N GLN A 14 20.44 -10.90 1.62
CA GLN A 14 20.71 -9.82 0.66
C GLN A 14 22.21 -9.71 0.35
N GLU A 15 23.05 -9.96 1.35
CA GLU A 15 24.50 -10.00 1.26
C GLU A 15 24.99 -11.17 0.37
N GLU A 16 24.34 -12.33 0.46
CA GLU A 16 24.66 -13.47 -0.40
C GLU A 16 24.29 -13.20 -1.85
N LEU A 17 23.09 -12.66 -2.11
CA LEU A 17 22.72 -12.28 -3.47
C LEU A 17 23.65 -11.21 -4.04
N ALA A 18 24.05 -10.23 -3.22
CA ALA A 18 25.03 -9.21 -3.59
C ALA A 18 26.36 -9.86 -4.00
N ARG A 19 26.84 -10.84 -3.22
CA ARG A 19 28.06 -11.59 -3.51
C ARG A 19 27.97 -12.41 -4.80
N HIS A 20 26.86 -13.11 -5.03
CA HIS A 20 26.65 -13.90 -6.25
C HIS A 20 26.52 -13.02 -7.49
N SER A 21 25.88 -11.86 -7.38
CA SER A 21 25.66 -10.95 -8.51
C SER A 21 26.81 -9.97 -8.75
N GLY A 22 27.77 -9.88 -7.84
CA GLY A 22 28.83 -8.86 -7.89
C GLY A 22 28.31 -7.44 -7.68
N LEU A 23 27.09 -7.29 -7.14
CA LEU A 23 26.48 -6.00 -6.83
C LEU A 23 26.68 -5.65 -5.37
N SER A 24 26.49 -4.38 -5.01
CA SER A 24 26.47 -3.98 -3.60
C SER A 24 25.17 -4.43 -2.92
N THR A 25 25.21 -4.73 -1.62
CA THR A 25 24.00 -5.01 -0.82
C THR A 25 23.00 -3.86 -0.91
N ARG A 26 23.48 -2.61 -0.97
CA ARG A 26 22.64 -1.41 -1.16
C ARG A 26 21.90 -1.46 -2.50
N THR A 27 22.55 -1.93 -3.56
CA THR A 27 21.93 -2.12 -4.88
C THR A 27 20.84 -3.18 -4.81
N ILE A 28 21.07 -4.31 -4.14
CA ILE A 28 20.07 -5.36 -3.95
C ILE A 28 18.86 -4.82 -3.18
N GLN A 29 19.07 -4.21 -2.02
CA GLN A 29 18.01 -3.59 -1.22
C GLN A 29 17.18 -2.59 -2.01
N ARG A 30 17.86 -1.76 -2.81
CA ARG A 30 17.22 -0.77 -3.66
C ARG A 30 16.31 -1.40 -4.71
N ILE A 31 16.77 -2.49 -5.34
CA ILE A 31 16.02 -3.21 -6.38
C ILE A 31 14.84 -3.96 -5.75
N GLU A 32 15.03 -4.59 -4.59
CA GLU A 32 13.95 -5.24 -3.84
C GLU A 32 12.90 -4.22 -3.33
N GLY A 33 13.34 -3.00 -3.01
CA GLY A 33 12.48 -1.87 -2.67
C GLY A 33 11.76 -1.22 -3.85
N GLY A 34 11.84 -1.78 -5.05
CA GLY A 34 11.07 -1.35 -6.22
C GLY A 34 11.76 -0.31 -7.12
N GLN A 35 12.99 0.12 -6.80
CA GLN A 35 13.69 1.03 -7.71
C GLN A 35 14.27 0.28 -8.91
N LYS A 36 14.12 0.84 -10.12
CA LYS A 36 14.60 0.23 -11.37
C LYS A 36 16.10 -0.08 -11.34
N ALA A 37 16.45 -1.28 -11.77
CA ALA A 37 17.84 -1.68 -11.94
C ALA A 37 18.36 -1.20 -13.30
N GLY A 38 19.64 -0.82 -13.36
CA GLY A 38 20.28 -0.57 -14.66
C GLY A 38 20.48 -1.87 -15.44
N LEU A 39 20.71 -1.76 -16.75
CA LEU A 39 20.92 -2.92 -17.62
C LEU A 39 22.07 -3.84 -17.16
N GLU A 40 23.17 -3.27 -16.67
CA GLU A 40 24.29 -4.07 -16.14
C GLU A 40 23.89 -4.85 -14.89
N SER A 41 23.19 -4.22 -13.94
CA SER A 41 22.66 -4.92 -12.76
C SER A 41 21.67 -6.02 -13.15
N LEU A 42 20.85 -5.77 -14.17
CA LEU A 42 19.93 -6.79 -14.70
C LEU A 42 20.67 -7.96 -15.34
N LYS A 43 21.75 -7.74 -16.09
CA LYS A 43 22.58 -8.81 -16.66
C LYS A 43 23.19 -9.67 -15.55
N CYS A 44 23.74 -9.05 -14.50
CA CYS A 44 24.28 -9.74 -13.35
C CYS A 44 23.22 -10.61 -12.66
N LEU A 45 22.04 -10.05 -12.39
CA LEU A 45 20.95 -10.78 -11.75
C LEU A 45 20.40 -11.89 -12.65
N ALA A 46 20.29 -11.65 -13.96
CA ALA A 46 19.85 -12.63 -14.95
C ALA A 46 20.79 -13.85 -14.98
N ALA A 47 22.11 -13.60 -14.95
CA ALA A 47 23.11 -14.66 -14.89
C ALA A 47 23.01 -15.50 -13.61
N VAL A 48 22.85 -14.86 -12.45
CA VAL A 48 22.75 -15.56 -11.14
C VAL A 48 21.46 -16.37 -11.01
N PHE A 49 20.36 -15.85 -11.54
CA PHE A 49 19.06 -16.52 -11.47
C PHE A 49 18.79 -17.44 -12.66
N GLU A 50 19.75 -17.61 -13.57
CA GLU A 50 19.61 -18.42 -14.78
C GLU A 50 18.32 -18.08 -15.57
N THR A 51 18.05 -16.78 -15.71
CA THR A 51 16.83 -16.26 -16.32
C THR A 51 17.17 -15.22 -17.39
N SER A 52 16.18 -14.83 -18.20
CA SER A 52 16.34 -13.79 -19.20
C SER A 52 16.20 -12.39 -18.60
N ILE A 53 16.90 -11.41 -19.19
CA ILE A 53 16.78 -9.99 -18.83
C ILE A 53 15.33 -9.50 -19.04
N SER A 54 14.68 -9.95 -20.13
CA SER A 54 13.30 -9.61 -20.45
C SER A 54 12.33 -10.01 -19.35
N ALA A 55 12.51 -11.20 -18.75
CA ALA A 55 11.70 -11.65 -17.62
C ALA A 55 11.84 -10.72 -16.40
N LEU A 56 13.08 -10.31 -16.08
CA LEU A 56 13.36 -9.40 -14.96
C LEU A 56 12.83 -7.98 -15.20
N MET A 57 12.87 -7.49 -16.45
CA MET A 57 12.34 -6.18 -16.82
C MET A 57 10.82 -6.11 -16.68
N GLN A 58 10.12 -7.15 -17.13
CA GLN A 58 8.66 -7.22 -17.00
C GLN A 58 8.23 -7.22 -15.53
N GLU A 59 9.01 -7.86 -14.67
CA GLU A 59 8.77 -7.88 -13.22
C GLU A 59 8.95 -6.51 -12.57
N GLN A 60 9.94 -5.71 -13.00
CA GLN A 60 10.09 -4.31 -12.52
C GLN A 60 8.95 -3.40 -12.98
N THR A 61 8.35 -3.66 -14.14
CA THR A 61 7.20 -2.88 -14.61
C THR A 61 5.90 -3.22 -13.89
N MET A 62 5.78 -4.41 -13.29
CA MET A 62 4.60 -4.76 -12.49
C MET A 62 4.61 -4.09 -11.11
N THR A 63 5.79 -3.90 -10.50
CA THR A 63 5.94 -3.17 -9.23
C THR A 63 5.60 -1.68 -9.33
N ASP A 64 5.80 -1.04 -10.50
CA ASP A 64 5.38 0.35 -10.76
C ASP A 64 3.85 0.52 -10.71
N LYS A 65 3.09 -0.51 -11.11
CA LYS A 65 1.61 -0.45 -11.13
C LYS A 65 0.98 -0.72 -9.77
N GLU A 66 1.65 -1.44 -8.88
CA GLU A 66 1.12 -1.74 -7.54
C GLU A 66 1.36 -0.62 -6.52
N GLN A 67 2.37 0.24 -6.74
CA GLN A 67 2.71 1.30 -5.79
C GLN A 67 2.17 2.70 -6.17
N ALA A 68 1.73 2.91 -7.41
CA ALA A 68 1.31 4.24 -7.88
C ALA A 68 -0.18 4.56 -7.68
N ASP A 69 -1.06 3.58 -7.40
CA ASP A 69 -2.51 3.87 -7.38
C ASP A 69 -3.36 3.01 -6.42
N GLN A 70 -2.73 2.32 -5.45
CA GLN A 70 -3.52 1.78 -4.35
C GLN A 70 -3.63 2.85 -3.27
N PRO A 71 -4.82 3.39 -2.97
CA PRO A 71 -5.00 4.08 -1.69
C PRO A 71 -4.60 3.05 -0.64
N LYS A 72 -3.51 3.31 0.09
CA LYS A 72 -3.13 2.53 1.27
C LYS A 72 -4.34 2.56 2.18
N GLN A 73 -5.18 1.53 2.09
CA GLN A 73 -6.33 1.43 2.98
C GLN A 73 -5.71 1.40 4.37
N PRO A 74 -6.07 2.34 5.25
CA PRO A 74 -5.58 2.27 6.61
C PRO A 74 -5.93 0.89 7.13
N MET A 75 -4.95 0.17 7.70
CA MET A 75 -5.23 -1.05 8.43
C MET A 75 -6.01 -0.64 9.69
N ILE A 76 -7.32 -0.51 9.54
CA ILE A 76 -8.23 -0.10 10.60
C ILE A 76 -8.39 -1.29 11.55
N ASN A 77 -7.96 -1.16 12.80
CA ASN A 77 -8.21 -2.15 13.83
C ASN A 77 -9.70 -2.13 14.23
N LYS A 78 -10.17 -3.20 14.90
CA LYS A 78 -11.56 -3.36 15.35
C LYS A 78 -12.10 -2.13 16.10
N ILE A 79 -11.30 -1.55 16.99
CA ILE A 79 -11.67 -0.36 17.78
C ILE A 79 -11.89 0.86 16.88
N GLU A 80 -10.99 1.08 15.93
CA GLU A 80 -11.09 2.22 15.00
C GLU A 80 -12.30 2.06 14.08
N ARG A 81 -12.61 0.83 13.66
CA ARG A 81 -13.79 0.52 12.86
C ARG A 81 -15.08 0.84 13.63
N GLU A 82 -15.16 0.41 14.88
CA GLU A 82 -16.31 0.70 15.75
C GLU A 82 -16.48 2.22 15.97
N ALA A 83 -15.37 2.95 16.19
CA ALA A 83 -15.39 4.40 16.33
C ALA A 83 -15.87 5.10 15.04
N ILE A 84 -15.44 4.62 13.87
CA ILE A 84 -15.87 5.15 12.56
C ILE A 84 -17.36 4.89 12.34
N GLU A 85 -17.85 3.67 12.61
CA GLU A 85 -19.25 3.30 12.47
C GLU A 85 -20.15 4.14 13.40
N PHE A 86 -19.70 4.39 14.62
CA PHE A 86 -20.39 5.28 15.56
C PHE A 86 -20.47 6.72 15.04
N ALA A 87 -19.35 7.28 14.57
CA ALA A 87 -19.33 8.63 13.99
C ALA A 87 -20.24 8.76 12.76
N GLN A 88 -20.27 7.74 11.90
CA GLN A 88 -21.18 7.68 10.75
C GLN A 88 -22.66 7.62 11.16
N SER A 89 -22.98 6.91 12.24
CA SER A 89 -24.31 6.87 12.83
C SER A 89 -24.77 8.27 13.28
N LEU A 90 -23.90 9.03 13.96
CA LEU A 90 -24.20 10.42 14.33
C LEU A 90 -24.41 11.32 13.10
N LEU A 91 -23.64 11.08 12.03
CA LEU A 91 -23.72 11.81 10.77
C LEU A 91 -24.88 11.40 9.86
N THR A 92 -25.56 10.28 10.08
CA THR A 92 -26.69 9.83 9.23
C THR A 92 -28.02 9.91 9.95
N GLY A 93 -27.99 9.95 11.28
CA GLY A 93 -29.14 10.03 12.14
C GLY A 93 -29.60 8.67 12.65
N PRO A 94 -30.51 8.64 13.66
CA PRO A 94 -30.94 7.37 14.23
C PRO A 94 -31.74 6.60 13.19
N LYS A 95 -31.59 5.28 13.21
CA LYS A 95 -32.40 4.39 12.37
C LYS A 95 -33.87 4.51 12.77
N LYS A 96 -34.78 4.24 11.83
CA LYS A 96 -36.23 4.32 12.05
C LYS A 96 -36.62 3.49 13.29
N GLY A 97 -37.16 4.15 14.31
CA GLY A 97 -37.57 3.52 15.58
C GLY A 97 -36.51 3.50 16.69
N GLN A 98 -35.31 4.04 16.47
CA GLN A 98 -34.31 4.22 17.52
C GLN A 98 -34.34 5.64 18.09
N ALA A 99 -34.11 5.76 19.39
CA ALA A 99 -33.96 7.05 20.05
C ALA A 99 -32.68 7.75 19.54
N ASP A 100 -32.77 9.06 19.31
CA ASP A 100 -31.60 9.85 18.94
C ASP A 100 -30.72 10.03 20.18
N PRO A 101 -29.44 9.59 20.16
CA PRO A 101 -28.55 9.80 21.30
C PRO A 101 -28.15 11.26 21.49
N LEU A 102 -28.43 12.13 20.51
CA LEU A 102 -28.09 13.54 20.52
C LEU A 102 -29.25 14.39 21.03
N SER A 103 -28.92 15.43 21.79
CA SER A 103 -29.85 16.51 22.11
C SER A 103 -30.30 17.24 20.83
N LYS A 104 -31.45 17.90 20.89
CA LYS A 104 -31.99 18.71 19.79
C LYS A 104 -30.98 19.73 19.26
N ILE A 105 -30.23 20.38 20.16
CA ILE A 105 -29.23 21.40 19.80
C ILE A 105 -28.04 20.75 19.07
N GLU A 106 -27.53 19.65 19.60
CA GLU A 106 -26.42 18.90 19.00
C GLU A 106 -26.80 18.36 17.62
N ARG A 107 -28.05 17.91 17.49
CA ARG A 107 -28.62 17.45 16.24
C ARG A 107 -28.66 18.54 15.18
N GLU A 108 -29.12 19.73 15.54
CA GLU A 108 -29.15 20.90 14.68
C GLU A 108 -27.73 21.32 14.26
N ALA A 109 -26.77 21.31 15.18
CA ALA A 109 -25.37 21.63 14.91
C ALA A 109 -24.73 20.65 13.90
N ILE A 110 -24.93 19.34 14.08
CA ILE A 110 -24.43 18.31 13.15
C ILE A 110 -25.10 18.43 11.78
N ALA A 111 -26.41 18.71 11.73
CA ALA A 111 -27.13 18.91 10.47
C ALA A 111 -26.60 20.12 9.68
N TYR A 112 -26.30 21.22 10.38
CA TYR A 112 -25.68 22.40 9.80
C TYR A 112 -24.28 22.09 9.24
N ALA A 113 -23.42 21.44 10.03
CA ALA A 113 -22.08 21.06 9.61
C ALA A 113 -22.10 20.14 8.37
N ARG A 114 -23.03 19.17 8.33
CA ARG A 114 -23.22 18.28 7.17
C ARG A 114 -23.61 19.06 5.91
N ASN A 115 -24.51 20.03 6.03
CA ASN A 115 -24.93 20.88 4.91
C ASN A 115 -23.75 21.75 4.42
N LEU A 116 -22.99 22.32 5.36
CA LEU A 116 -21.79 23.11 5.05
C LEU A 116 -20.75 22.28 4.28
N LEU A 117 -20.44 21.06 4.74
CA LEU A 117 -19.53 20.15 4.04
C LEU A 117 -20.00 19.81 2.62
N ARG A 118 -21.33 19.66 2.41
CA ARG A 118 -21.90 19.41 1.08
C ARG A 118 -21.71 20.59 0.13
N LYS A 119 -21.63 21.83 0.63
CA LYS A 119 -21.39 23.03 -0.18
C LYS A 119 -19.95 23.16 -0.67
N PHE A 120 -18.98 22.58 0.02
CA PHE A 120 -17.56 22.62 -0.34
C PHE A 120 -17.09 21.42 -1.17
N LYS A 121 -17.95 20.41 -1.34
CA LYS A 121 -17.68 19.22 -2.16
C LYS A 121 -18.12 19.51 -3.61
N THR A 122 -17.41 20.46 -4.24
CA THR A 122 -17.43 20.78 -5.68
C THR A 122 -16.10 20.36 -6.27
#